data_AF-A0A7C0ZYR4-F1
#
_entry.id   AF-A0A7C0ZYR4-F1
#
_cell.length_a   1.000
_cell.length_b   1.000
_cell.length_c   1.000
_cell.angle_alpha   90.00
_cell.angle_beta   90.00
_cell.angle_gamma   90.00
#
_symmetry.space_group_name_H-M   'P 1'
#
loop_
_entity.id
_entity.type
_entity.pdbx_description
1 polymer ?
#
loop_
_entity_poly.entity_id
_entity_poly.type
_entity_poly.pdbx_seq_one_letter_code
_entity_poly.pdbx_strand_id
1 'polypeptide(L)'
;MVHVEAEIVNSGAGHDFPTYLVPRVTARLDLVTPAGKVVRQLASRTIGRRVNLELTRQFSDTRIPPGGRLTFGADLPAPRGPGWRVRLRLAVAPEEWYVHMYEHYLAESGRLPPAALPLLRQAVAQGHAERFVVNMATVSLPPLGVPAARVAN
;
A
#
# COMPACT_ATOMS: atom_id res chain seq x y z
N MET A 1 -1.68 18.52 -18.26
CA MET A 1 -1.62 17.35 -17.37
C MET A 1 -0.77 17.72 -16.16
N VAL A 2 -0.94 17.05 -15.04
CA VAL A 2 -0.07 17.21 -13.86
C VAL A 2 0.55 15.86 -13.54
N HIS A 3 1.85 15.84 -13.30
CA HIS A 3 2.57 14.69 -12.79
C HIS A 3 2.59 14.76 -11.26
N VAL A 4 2.32 13.63 -10.60
CA VAL A 4 2.44 13.52 -9.15
C VAL A 4 3.34 12.35 -8.80
N GLU A 5 4.25 12.60 -7.88
CA GLU A 5 5.24 11.62 -7.43
C GLU A 5 5.29 11.60 -5.91
N ALA A 6 5.54 10.41 -5.36
CA ALA A 6 5.86 10.21 -3.96
C ALA A 6 7.23 9.59 -3.82
N GLU A 7 7.96 10.07 -2.81
CA GLU A 7 9.22 9.49 -2.34
C GLU A 7 9.02 9.00 -0.90
N ILE A 8 9.48 7.78 -0.62
CA ILE A 8 9.54 7.20 0.72
C ILE A 8 10.99 6.85 0.99
N VAL A 9 11.55 7.37 2.08
CA VAL A 9 12.95 7.18 2.47
C VAL A 9 13.02 6.33 3.72
N ASN A 10 13.90 5.32 3.73
CA ASN A 10 14.26 4.60 4.95
C ASN A 10 15.33 5.39 5.71
N SER A 11 14.89 6.36 6.51
CA SER A 11 15.78 7.29 7.22
C SER A 11 16.19 6.83 8.63
N GLY A 12 15.45 5.88 9.22
CA GLY A 12 15.61 5.49 10.63
C GLY A 12 16.17 4.09 10.86
N ALA A 13 16.00 3.15 9.92
CA ALA A 13 16.47 1.78 10.11
C ALA A 13 17.89 1.59 9.56
N GLY A 14 18.74 0.93 10.35
CA GLY A 14 20.08 0.50 9.93
C GLY A 14 20.09 -0.76 9.05
N HIS A 15 18.92 -1.25 8.65
CA HIS A 15 18.74 -2.40 7.76
C HIS A 15 17.65 -2.09 6.70
N ASP A 16 17.49 -2.99 5.73
CA ASP A 16 16.41 -2.94 4.75
C ASP A 16 15.04 -2.80 5.43
N PHE A 17 14.17 -1.95 4.89
CA PHE A 17 12.81 -1.78 5.39
C PHE A 17 11.79 -2.45 4.45
N PRO A 18 10.92 -3.33 4.97
CA PRO A 18 10.98 -4.00 6.28
C PRO A 18 12.11 -5.03 6.36
N THR A 19 12.54 -5.44 7.56
CA THR A 19 13.75 -6.26 7.75
C THR A 19 13.67 -7.64 7.08
N TYR A 20 12.58 -8.38 7.31
CA TYR A 20 12.44 -9.78 6.89
C TYR A 20 11.28 -9.95 5.88
N LEU A 21 10.45 -10.97 6.04
CA LEU A 21 9.29 -11.28 5.19
C LEU A 21 8.05 -10.46 5.54
N VAL A 22 8.01 -9.95 6.77
CA VAL A 22 6.93 -9.15 7.32
C VAL A 22 7.46 -7.83 7.87
N PRO A 23 6.63 -6.77 7.95
CA PRO A 23 5.29 -6.67 7.35
C PRO A 23 5.29 -6.71 5.82
N ARG A 24 4.13 -6.98 5.20
CA ARG A 24 3.89 -6.51 3.83
C ARG A 24 3.42 -5.07 3.89
N VAL A 25 4.14 -4.16 3.25
CA VAL A 25 3.75 -2.75 3.17
C VAL A 25 3.34 -2.42 1.74
N THR A 26 2.21 -1.74 1.57
CA THR A 26 1.77 -1.22 0.27
C THR A 26 1.61 0.29 0.34
N ALA A 27 2.48 0.99 -0.37
CA ALA A 27 2.40 2.43 -0.54
C ALA A 27 1.41 2.77 -1.66
N ARG A 28 0.51 3.70 -1.39
CA ARG A 28 -0.58 4.06 -2.29
C ARG A 28 -0.73 5.57 -2.41
N LEU A 29 -0.80 6.06 -3.65
CA LEU A 29 -1.20 7.42 -3.99
C LEU A 29 -2.65 7.45 -4.41
N ASP A 30 -3.45 8.29 -3.75
CA ASP A 30 -4.88 8.45 -3.98
C ASP A 30 -5.24 9.88 -4.36
N LEU A 31 -6.12 10.03 -5.34
CA LEU A 31 -6.80 11.28 -5.63
C LEU A 31 -8.01 11.45 -4.69
N VAL A 32 -8.06 12.59 -4.01
CA VAL A 32 -9.03 12.92 -2.97
C VAL A 32 -9.80 14.18 -3.37
N THR A 33 -11.13 14.12 -3.24
CA THR A 33 -12.02 15.25 -3.52
C THR A 33 -11.91 16.35 -2.45
N PRO A 34 -12.45 17.56 -2.70
CA PRO A 34 -12.57 18.58 -1.68
C PRO A 34 -13.27 18.10 -0.40
N ALA A 35 -14.28 17.23 -0.54
CA ALA A 35 -15.01 16.60 0.57
C ALA A 35 -14.23 15.48 1.30
N GLY A 36 -12.98 15.20 0.93
CA GLY A 36 -12.13 14.20 1.59
C GLY A 36 -12.35 12.75 1.12
N LYS A 37 -13.17 12.52 0.10
CA LYS A 37 -13.44 11.19 -0.46
C LYS A 37 -12.33 10.77 -1.43
N VAL A 38 -11.80 9.57 -1.30
CA VAL A 38 -10.93 8.95 -2.32
C VAL A 38 -11.80 8.57 -3.52
N VAL A 39 -11.46 9.08 -4.70
CA VAL A 39 -12.19 8.76 -5.94
C VAL A 39 -11.37 7.93 -6.91
N ARG A 40 -10.04 7.89 -6.77
CA ARG A 40 -9.18 7.10 -7.66
C ARG A 40 -7.85 6.76 -6.98
N GLN A 41 -7.38 5.53 -7.17
CA GLN A 41 -5.99 5.16 -6.94
C GLN A 41 -5.14 5.61 -8.14
N LEU A 42 -4.12 6.42 -7.89
CA LEU A 42 -3.23 6.95 -8.93
C LEU A 42 -2.06 6.00 -9.19
N ALA A 43 -1.38 5.57 -8.13
CA ALA A 43 -0.24 4.65 -8.22
C ALA A 43 -0.14 3.81 -6.94
N SER A 44 0.51 2.65 -7.04
CA SER A 44 0.75 1.77 -5.89
C SER A 44 2.05 1.00 -6.06
N ARG A 45 2.74 0.75 -4.95
CA ARG A 45 3.95 -0.08 -4.88
C ARG A 45 3.95 -0.89 -3.59
N THR A 46 4.29 -2.17 -3.71
CA THR A 46 4.55 -3.03 -2.55
C THR A 46 6.01 -2.90 -2.15
N ILE A 47 6.25 -2.73 -0.85
CA ILE A 47 7.56 -2.71 -0.21
C ILE A 47 7.65 -3.96 0.66
N GLY A 48 8.63 -4.80 0.37
CA GLY A 48 8.84 -6.03 1.13
C GLY A 48 9.46 -7.13 0.28
N ARG A 49 9.64 -8.28 0.91
CA ARG A 49 10.20 -9.47 0.30
C ARG A 49 9.11 -10.50 0.08
N ARG A 50 8.94 -10.97 -1.16
CA ARG A 50 7.94 -11.99 -1.52
C ARG A 50 8.65 -13.29 -1.86
N VAL A 51 8.29 -14.34 -1.14
CA VAL A 51 8.83 -15.70 -1.27
C VAL A 51 7.67 -16.71 -1.35
N ASN A 52 7.93 -17.94 -1.76
CA ASN A 52 6.99 -19.05 -1.59
C ASN A 52 6.93 -19.51 -0.13
N LEU A 53 5.93 -20.35 0.20
CA LEU A 53 5.71 -20.83 1.57
C LEU A 53 6.85 -21.72 2.08
N GLU A 54 7.49 -22.47 1.18
CA GLU A 54 8.64 -23.33 1.51
C GLU A 54 9.94 -22.55 1.67
N LEU A 55 9.93 -21.22 1.45
CA LEU A 55 11.09 -20.33 1.54
C LEU A 55 12.24 -20.66 0.57
N THR A 56 11.99 -21.50 -0.43
CA THR A 56 13.01 -21.96 -1.39
C THR A 56 13.15 -21.04 -2.60
N ARG A 57 12.16 -20.19 -2.88
CA ARG A 57 12.14 -19.30 -4.04
C ARG A 57 11.69 -17.90 -3.66
N GLN A 58 12.52 -16.92 -4.02
CA GLN A 58 12.16 -15.51 -3.96
C GLN A 58 11.54 -15.06 -5.28
N PHE A 59 10.36 -14.43 -5.19
CA PHE A 59 9.66 -13.84 -6.33
C PHE A 59 10.04 -12.38 -6.55
N SER A 60 10.21 -11.62 -5.46
CA SER A 60 10.60 -10.21 -5.52
C SER A 60 11.20 -9.74 -4.20
N ASP A 61 12.09 -8.76 -4.27
CA ASP A 61 12.56 -8.01 -3.11
C ASP A 61 12.54 -6.52 -3.46
N THR A 62 11.63 -5.79 -2.83
CA THR A 62 11.43 -4.34 -3.01
C THR A 62 11.61 -3.60 -1.68
N ARG A 63 12.31 -4.23 -0.72
CA ARG A 63 12.66 -3.57 0.54
C ARG A 63 13.53 -2.34 0.25
N ILE A 64 13.41 -1.31 1.09
CA ILE A 64 14.16 -0.06 0.94
C ILE A 64 15.43 -0.16 1.78
N PRO A 65 16.64 -0.15 1.19
CA PRO A 65 17.89 -0.21 1.96
C PRO A 65 18.04 0.94 2.95
N PRO A 66 18.96 0.85 3.94
CA PRO A 66 19.27 1.96 4.84
C PRO A 66 19.66 3.22 4.05
N GLY A 67 19.00 4.35 4.32
CA GLY A 67 19.18 5.60 3.57
C GLY A 67 18.67 5.56 2.12
N GLY A 68 18.13 4.42 1.68
CA GLY A 68 17.54 4.22 0.37
C GLY A 68 16.16 4.85 0.25
N ARG A 69 15.63 4.86 -0.98
CA ARG A 69 14.36 5.48 -1.32
C ARG A 69 13.54 4.65 -2.30
N LEU A 70 12.22 4.76 -2.20
CA LEU A 70 11.26 4.32 -3.20
C LEU A 70 10.57 5.54 -3.79
N THR A 71 10.57 5.63 -5.12
CA THR A 71 9.88 6.67 -5.88
C THR A 71 8.82 6.06 -6.79
N PHE A 72 7.62 6.63 -6.79
CA PHE A 72 6.53 6.22 -7.68
C PHE A 72 5.50 7.33 -7.87
N GLY A 73 4.88 7.36 -9.05
CA GLY A 73 3.98 8.43 -9.43
C GLY A 73 3.02 8.06 -10.55
N ALA A 74 2.22 9.03 -10.96
CA ALA A 74 1.31 8.90 -12.09
C ALA A 74 0.99 10.29 -12.68
N ASP A 75 0.65 10.30 -13.97
CA ASP A 75 0.07 11.46 -14.61
C ASP A 75 -1.45 11.48 -14.45
N LEU A 76 -2.00 12.66 -14.24
CA LEU A 76 -3.44 12.87 -14.22
C LEU A 76 -3.86 14.15 -14.96
N PRO A 77 -5.07 14.18 -15.52
CA PRO A 77 -5.68 15.45 -15.90
C PRO A 77 -5.79 16.30 -14.62
N ALA A 78 -5.34 17.55 -14.70
CA ALA A 78 -5.47 18.42 -13.56
C ALA A 78 -6.95 18.68 -13.26
N PRO A 79 -7.34 18.67 -11.98
CA PRO A 79 -8.74 18.78 -11.61
C PRO A 79 -9.32 20.15 -11.99
N ARG A 80 -10.62 20.15 -12.33
CA ARG A 80 -11.38 21.37 -12.51
C ARG A 80 -11.83 21.87 -11.13
N GLY A 81 -11.38 23.06 -10.77
CA GLY A 81 -11.70 23.71 -9.49
C GLY A 81 -10.77 23.35 -8.32
N PRO A 82 -10.80 24.15 -7.24
CA PRO A 82 -9.87 24.05 -6.12
C PRO A 82 -10.22 22.90 -5.16
N GLY A 83 -9.31 22.61 -4.21
CA GLY A 83 -9.56 21.74 -3.06
C GLY A 83 -9.28 20.24 -3.27
N TRP A 84 -8.93 19.85 -4.50
CA TRP A 84 -8.47 18.50 -4.80
C TRP A 84 -7.08 18.24 -4.20
N ARG A 85 -6.87 17.01 -3.75
CA ARG A 85 -5.65 16.61 -3.04
C ARG A 85 -5.14 15.26 -3.55
N VAL A 86 -3.82 15.06 -3.50
CA VAL A 86 -3.21 13.74 -3.57
C VAL A 86 -2.76 13.32 -2.19
N ARG A 87 -3.08 12.10 -1.80
CA ARG A 87 -2.73 11.55 -0.48
C ARG A 87 -1.88 10.30 -0.64
N LEU A 88 -0.73 10.29 0.02
CA LEU A 88 0.13 9.12 0.21
C LEU A 88 -0.26 8.40 1.51
N ARG A 89 -0.51 7.10 1.42
CA ARG A 89 -0.75 6.23 2.57
C ARG A 89 0.03 4.93 2.46
N LEU A 90 0.36 4.34 3.61
CA LEU A 90 0.90 2.99 3.70
C LEU A 90 -0.18 2.09 4.29
N ALA A 91 -0.55 1.03 3.57
CA ALA A 91 -1.27 -0.10 4.15
C ALA A 91 -0.25 -1.11 4.66
N VAL A 92 -0.32 -1.45 5.94
CA VAL A 92 0.62 -2.34 6.60
C VAL A 92 -0.12 -3.60 7.01
N ALA A 93 0.39 -4.75 6.59
CA ALA A 93 -0.05 -6.06 7.04
C ALA A 93 1.09 -6.71 7.84
N PRO A 94 1.06 -6.59 9.18
CA PRO A 94 2.12 -7.09 10.07
C PRO A 94 2.35 -8.58 9.94
N GLU A 95 1.27 -9.37 9.87
CA GLU A 95 1.36 -10.83 9.93
C GLU A 95 1.21 -11.51 8.55
N GLU A 96 1.33 -10.76 7.44
CA GLU A 96 0.88 -11.21 6.12
C GLU A 96 1.44 -12.57 5.68
N TRP A 97 2.73 -12.82 5.89
CA TRP A 97 3.35 -14.09 5.49
C TRP A 97 2.78 -15.26 6.29
N TYR A 98 2.61 -15.09 7.61
CA TYR A 98 2.02 -16.11 8.49
C TYR A 98 0.54 -16.34 8.17
N VAL A 99 -0.23 -15.28 7.91
CA VAL A 99 -1.62 -15.35 7.49
C VAL A 99 -1.75 -16.21 6.22
N HIS A 100 -0.97 -15.93 5.18
CA HIS A 100 -0.98 -16.74 3.95
C HIS A 100 -0.61 -18.21 4.20
N MET A 101 0.37 -18.45 5.08
CA MET A 101 0.77 -19.81 5.45
C MET A 101 -0.36 -20.56 6.16
N TYR A 102 -1.04 -19.92 7.13
CA TYR A 102 -2.16 -20.53 7.85
C TYR A 102 -3.38 -20.76 6.95
N GLU A 103 -3.68 -19.83 6.05
CA GLU A 103 -4.73 -20.00 5.04
C GLU A 103 -4.44 -21.20 4.12
N HIS A 104 -3.18 -21.35 3.70
CA HIS A 104 -2.76 -22.51 2.91
C HIS A 104 -2.94 -23.82 3.68
N TYR A 105 -2.52 -23.89 4.95
CA TYR A 105 -2.74 -25.07 5.79
C TYR A 105 -4.22 -25.37 6.03
N LEU A 106 -5.07 -24.34 6.18
CA LEU A 106 -6.51 -24.51 6.29
C LEU A 106 -7.13 -25.06 4.99
N ALA A 107 -6.62 -24.65 3.82
CA ALA A 107 -7.03 -25.23 2.54
C ALA A 107 -6.63 -26.72 2.42
N GLU A 108 -5.52 -27.13 3.05
CA GLU A 108 -5.05 -28.52 3.15
C GLU A 108 -5.49 -29.23 4.45
N SER A 109 -6.58 -28.77 5.06
CA SER A 109 -7.01 -29.15 6.43
C SER A 109 -7.15 -30.66 6.71
N GLY A 110 -7.32 -31.49 5.69
CA GLY A 110 -7.38 -32.95 5.84
C GLY A 110 -6.11 -33.59 6.41
N ARG A 111 -4.99 -32.86 6.45
CA ARG A 111 -3.70 -33.32 7.00
C ARG A 111 -3.42 -32.78 8.41
N LEU A 112 -4.31 -31.98 8.97
CA LEU A 112 -4.12 -31.32 10.26
C LEU A 112 -4.92 -32.01 11.37
N PRO A 113 -4.42 -31.99 12.62
CA PRO A 113 -5.22 -32.37 13.78
C PRO A 113 -6.48 -31.49 13.87
N PRO A 114 -7.69 -32.06 14.13
CA PRO A 114 -8.92 -31.29 14.21
C PRO A 114 -8.85 -30.12 15.22
N ALA A 115 -8.10 -30.30 16.31
CA ALA A 115 -7.88 -29.29 17.34
C ALA A 115 -7.07 -28.05 16.85
N ALA A 116 -6.28 -28.19 15.77
CA ALA A 116 -5.49 -27.08 15.23
C ALA A 116 -6.33 -26.11 14.38
N LEU A 117 -7.41 -26.59 13.75
CA LEU A 117 -8.25 -25.80 12.86
C LEU A 117 -8.82 -24.52 13.50
N PRO A 118 -9.42 -24.54 14.71
CA PRO A 118 -9.92 -23.31 15.34
C PRO A 118 -8.79 -22.32 15.64
N LEU A 119 -7.62 -22.81 16.07
CA LEU A 119 -6.46 -21.95 16.38
C LEU A 119 -5.92 -21.26 15.12
N LEU A 120 -5.83 -21.97 14.00
CA LEU A 120 -5.40 -21.38 12.73
C LEU A 120 -6.39 -20.32 12.22
N ARG A 121 -7.70 -20.57 12.31
CA ARG A 121 -8.72 -19.57 11.94
C ARG A 121 -8.64 -18.33 12.83
N GLN A 122 -8.41 -18.51 14.13
CA GLN A 122 -8.22 -17.41 15.06
C GLN A 122 -6.97 -16.59 14.70
N ALA A 123 -5.85 -17.24 14.40
CA ALA A 123 -4.61 -16.57 14.02
C ALA A 123 -4.77 -15.77 12.70
N VAL A 124 -5.46 -16.33 11.70
CA VAL A 124 -5.80 -15.60 10.46
C VAL A 124 -6.66 -14.37 10.77
N ALA A 125 -7.70 -14.51 11.59
CA ALA A 125 -8.56 -13.40 11.97
C ALA A 125 -7.80 -12.30 12.73
N GLN A 126 -6.93 -12.67 13.67
CA GLN A 126 -6.07 -11.72 14.39
C GLN A 126 -5.09 -11.00 13.45
N GLY A 127 -4.37 -11.74 12.61
CA GLY A 127 -3.42 -11.13 11.67
C GLY A 127 -4.10 -10.19 10.66
N HIS A 128 -5.35 -10.44 10.29
CA HIS A 128 -6.16 -9.49 9.52
C HIS A 128 -6.60 -8.27 10.32
N ALA A 129 -6.99 -8.45 11.59
CA ALA A 129 -7.42 -7.36 12.47
C ALA A 129 -6.29 -6.39 12.83
N GLU A 130 -5.05 -6.88 12.84
CA GLU A 130 -3.84 -6.08 13.08
C GLU A 130 -3.39 -5.26 11.86
N ARG A 131 -4.04 -5.41 10.71
CA ARG A 131 -3.76 -4.55 9.55
C ARG A 131 -4.13 -3.11 9.86
N PHE A 132 -3.25 -2.18 9.52
CA PHE A 132 -3.48 -0.75 9.75
C PHE A 132 -3.03 0.10 8.57
N VAL A 133 -3.45 1.36 8.59
CA VAL A 133 -3.08 2.35 7.58
C VAL A 133 -2.39 3.54 8.23
N VAL A 134 -1.23 3.90 7.70
CA VAL A 134 -0.49 5.12 8.08
C VAL A 134 -0.75 6.19 7.03
N ASN A 135 -1.24 7.35 7.46
CA ASN A 135 -1.30 8.54 6.61
C ASN A 135 0.06 9.23 6.62
N MET A 136 0.70 9.33 5.46
CA MET A 136 2.06 9.89 5.35
C MET A 136 2.01 11.37 5.00
N ALA A 137 1.52 11.68 3.80
CA ALA A 137 1.53 13.04 3.26
C ALA A 137 0.25 13.31 2.47
N THR A 138 -0.19 14.56 2.46
CA THR A 138 -1.29 15.04 1.61
C THR A 138 -0.88 16.36 1.00
N VAL A 139 -1.00 16.49 -0.32
CA VAL A 139 -0.62 17.70 -1.08
C VAL A 139 -1.83 18.17 -1.89
N SER A 140 -2.07 19.48 -1.91
CA SER A 140 -3.11 20.10 -2.74
C SER A 140 -2.70 20.12 -4.20
N LEU A 141 -3.62 19.78 -5.10
CA LEU A 141 -3.41 19.93 -6.53
C LEU A 141 -3.74 21.36 -6.96
N PRO A 142 -2.92 21.98 -7.83
CA PRO A 142 -3.27 23.26 -8.41
C PRO A 142 -4.50 23.07 -9.33
N PRO A 143 -5.52 23.94 -9.23
CA PRO A 143 -6.66 23.88 -10.15
C PRO A 143 -6.21 24.25 -11.57
N LEU A 144 -6.79 23.63 -12.59
CA LEU A 144 -6.78 24.25 -13.91
C LEU A 144 -7.63 25.51 -13.87
N GLY A 145 -7.13 26.61 -14.46
CA GLY A 145 -7.94 27.78 -14.73
C GLY A 145 -9.22 27.39 -15.45
N VAL A 146 -10.34 27.96 -15.03
CA VAL A 146 -11.63 27.76 -15.73
C VAL A 146 -11.46 28.36 -17.13
N PRO A 147 -11.71 27.63 -18.23
CA PRO A 147 -11.81 28.26 -19.54
C PRO A 147 -12.89 29.33 -19.46
N ALA A 148 -12.59 30.56 -19.89
CA ALA A 148 -13.59 31.62 -19.98
C ALA A 148 -14.82 31.08 -20.71
N ALA A 149 -16.00 31.25 -20.12
CA ALA A 149 -17.25 30.87 -20.76
C ALA A 149 -17.30 31.54 -22.14
N ARG A 150 -17.22 30.76 -23.22
CA ARG A 150 -17.55 31.26 -24.54
C ARG A 150 -19.06 31.40 -24.58
N VAL A 151 -19.56 32.61 -24.38
CA VAL A 151 -20.88 32.99 -24.86
C VAL A 151 -20.71 33.17 -26.37
N ALA A 152 -21.21 32.20 -27.14
CA ALA A 152 -21.50 32.44 -28.55
C ALA A 152 -22.91 33.05 -28.61
N ASN A 153 -23.07 34.06 -29.46
CA ASN A 153 -24.28 34.88 -29.63
C ASN A 153 -25.59 34.08 -29.65
#